data_AF-A0A6G9CRC7-F1
#
_entry.id   AF-A0A6G9CRC7-F1
#
_cell.length_a   1.000
_cell.length_b   1.000
_cell.length_c   1.000
_cell.angle_alpha   90.00
_cell.angle_beta   90.00
_cell.angle_gamma   90.00
#
_symmetry.space_group_name_H-M   'P 1'
#
loop_
_entity.id
_entity.type
_entity.pdbx_description
1 polymer ?
#
loop_
_entity_poly.entity_id
_entity_poly.type
_entity_poly.pdbx_seq_one_letter_code
_entity_poly.pdbx_strand_id
1 'polypeptide(L)'
;MDLVILGLAGASVSPSRARAVVARARSKGSTLVVTEGHWDGAEVRLDARVHGYGGFGQGRELGRGRLSSLSLAVRARGRSFQPRTTRLDICSAAGRVEWVPSRPVEAVSEQVVSEQVVSSRVVSSRVVSL
;
A
#
# COMPACT_ATOMS: atom_id res chain seq x y z
N MET A 1 10.11 17.42 16.97
CA MET A 1 8.77 16.95 17.39
C MET A 1 8.97 15.62 18.09
N ASP A 2 8.32 15.39 19.22
CA ASP A 2 8.43 14.11 19.93
C ASP A 2 7.26 13.20 19.55
N LEU A 3 7.57 11.92 19.30
CA LEU A 3 6.58 10.92 18.91
C LEU A 3 6.57 9.79 19.93
N VAL A 4 5.40 9.52 20.51
CA VAL A 4 5.17 8.37 21.38
C VAL A 4 4.33 7.37 20.61
N ILE A 5 4.84 6.15 20.42
CA ILE A 5 4.14 5.08 19.74
C ILE A 5 3.68 4.05 20.78
N LEU A 6 2.40 3.71 20.72
CA LEU A 6 1.78 2.72 21.60
C LEU A 6 1.05 1.67 20.75
N GLY A 7 1.50 0.42 20.84
CA GLY A 7 0.75 -0.73 20.33
C GLY A 7 -0.23 -1.24 21.38
N LEU A 8 -1.49 -1.44 20.99
CA LEU A 8 -2.54 -1.92 21.90
C LEU A 8 -2.87 -3.42 21.72
N ALA A 9 -2.29 -4.11 20.75
CA ALA A 9 -2.52 -5.55 20.49
C ALA A 9 -4.02 -5.93 20.43
N GLY A 10 -4.84 -5.07 19.83
CA GLY A 10 -6.29 -5.19 19.68
C GLY A 10 -7.12 -4.58 20.81
N ALA A 11 -6.50 -4.10 21.89
CA ALA A 11 -7.22 -3.58 23.04
C ALA A 11 -7.93 -2.24 22.76
N SER A 12 -8.99 -1.98 23.54
CA SER A 12 -9.71 -0.71 23.55
C SER A 12 -9.47 0.04 24.86
N VAL A 13 -9.21 1.34 24.77
CA VAL A 13 -8.96 2.20 25.94
C VAL A 13 -10.21 3.02 26.24
N SER A 14 -10.64 3.03 27.51
CA SER A 14 -11.82 3.79 27.91
C SER A 14 -11.63 5.30 27.66
N PRO A 15 -12.70 6.04 27.29
CA PRO A 15 -12.61 7.45 26.94
C PRO A 15 -11.92 8.32 28.02
N SER A 16 -12.18 8.05 29.30
CA SER A 16 -11.58 8.81 30.40
C SER A 16 -10.06 8.64 30.47
N ARG A 17 -9.55 7.40 30.32
CA ARG A 17 -8.10 7.13 30.30
C ARG A 17 -7.46 7.70 29.03
N ALA A 18 -8.12 7.53 27.89
CA ALA A 18 -7.65 8.05 26.62
C ALA A 18 -7.42 9.58 26.68
N ARG A 19 -8.39 10.31 27.24
CA ARG A 19 -8.29 11.78 27.42
C ARG A 19 -7.11 12.18 28.28
N ALA A 20 -6.87 11.50 29.40
CA ALA A 20 -5.77 11.82 30.30
C ALA A 20 -4.40 11.68 29.61
N VAL A 21 -4.20 10.60 28.85
CA VAL A 21 -2.94 10.35 28.12
C VAL A 21 -2.75 11.37 27.00
N VAL A 22 -3.80 11.68 26.22
CA VAL A 22 -3.74 12.70 25.17
C VAL A 22 -3.41 14.08 25.75
N ALA A 23 -4.06 14.47 26.86
CA ALA A 23 -3.78 15.74 27.52
C ALA A 23 -2.32 15.81 27.99
N ARG A 24 -1.78 14.71 28.52
CA ARG A 24 -0.38 14.64 28.93
C ARG A 24 0.57 14.77 27.74
N ALA A 25 0.34 14.03 26.65
CA ALA A 25 1.15 14.13 25.44
C ALA A 25 1.18 15.57 24.90
N ARG A 26 0.01 16.22 24.82
CA ARG A 26 -0.10 17.63 24.41
C ARG A 26 0.66 18.58 25.33
N SER A 27 0.56 18.40 26.66
CA SER A 27 1.28 19.24 27.63
C SER A 27 2.81 19.14 27.50
N LYS A 28 3.30 18.06 26.89
CA LYS A 28 4.72 17.82 26.62
C LYS A 28 5.12 18.11 25.17
N GLY A 29 4.21 18.64 24.35
CA GLY A 29 4.47 18.91 22.93
C GLY A 29 4.69 17.64 22.10
N SER A 30 4.24 16.48 22.59
CA SER A 30 4.43 15.19 21.95
C SER A 30 3.16 14.75 21.20
N THR A 31 3.35 14.03 20.10
CA THR A 31 2.27 13.37 19.36
C THR A 31 2.18 11.91 19.78
N LEU A 32 0.98 11.47 20.14
CA LEU A 32 0.70 10.05 20.43
C LEU A 32 0.19 9.35 19.16
N VAL A 33 0.88 8.30 18.74
CA VAL A 33 0.43 7.37 17.71
C VAL A 33 0.03 6.07 18.39
N VAL A 34 -1.20 5.65 18.15
CA VAL A 34 -1.74 4.39 18.65
C VAL A 34 -1.89 3.44 17.47
N THR A 35 -1.31 2.25 17.59
CA THR A 35 -1.42 1.17 16.60
C THR A 35 -2.19 -0.01 17.21
N GLU A 36 -2.78 -0.82 16.33
CA GLU A 36 -3.39 -2.11 16.70
C GLU A 36 -4.38 -1.99 17.86
N GLY A 37 -5.42 -1.16 17.76
CA GLY A 37 -6.43 -1.07 18.80
C GLY A 37 -7.39 0.09 18.62
N HIS A 38 -8.24 0.31 19.63
CA HIS A 38 -9.23 1.38 19.60
C HIS A 38 -8.90 2.50 20.57
N TRP A 39 -8.86 3.73 20.03
CA TRP A 39 -8.70 4.94 20.80
C TRP A 39 -9.82 5.93 20.48
N ASP A 40 -10.63 6.21 21.48
CA ASP A 40 -11.73 7.16 21.35
C ASP A 40 -11.23 8.61 21.33
N GLY A 41 -11.80 9.39 20.42
CA GLY A 41 -11.51 10.82 20.31
C GLY A 41 -10.17 11.16 19.64
N ALA A 42 -9.51 10.20 18.99
CA ALA A 42 -8.34 10.45 18.14
C ALA A 42 -8.59 11.60 17.15
N GLU A 43 -7.62 12.51 17.02
CA GLU A 43 -7.73 13.66 16.12
C GLU A 43 -7.69 13.24 14.65
N VAL A 44 -6.86 12.23 14.36
CA VAL A 44 -6.73 11.60 13.05
C VAL A 44 -6.76 10.09 13.23
N ARG A 45 -7.55 9.42 12.39
CA ARG A 45 -7.55 7.97 12.22
C ARG A 45 -6.99 7.65 10.83
N LEU A 46 -5.99 6.78 10.81
CA LEU A 46 -5.38 6.27 9.59
C LEU A 46 -5.81 4.81 9.41
N ASP A 47 -6.36 4.50 8.25
CA ASP A 47 -6.66 3.15 7.81
C ASP A 47 -5.76 2.84 6.61
N ALA A 48 -5.05 1.72 6.62
CA ALA A 48 -4.23 1.28 5.50
C ALA A 48 -4.70 -0.10 5.01
N ARG A 49 -4.77 -0.28 3.70
CA ARG A 49 -5.04 -1.57 3.08
C ARG A 49 -4.03 -1.84 1.99
N VAL A 50 -3.60 -3.09 1.89
CA VAL A 50 -2.81 -3.53 0.75
C VAL A 50 -3.66 -3.48 -0.51
N HIS A 51 -3.13 -2.81 -1.53
CA HIS A 51 -3.75 -2.68 -2.84
C HIS A 51 -3.06 -3.56 -3.90
N GLY A 52 -1.79 -3.88 -3.73
CA GLY A 52 -1.05 -4.73 -4.67
C GLY A 52 0.33 -5.12 -4.14
N TYR A 53 0.95 -6.07 -4.83
CA TYR A 53 2.28 -6.60 -4.53
C TYR A 53 3.11 -6.56 -5.82
N GLY A 54 4.40 -6.28 -5.71
CA GLY A 54 5.33 -6.22 -6.84
C GLY A 54 6.70 -6.80 -6.51
N GLY A 55 7.57 -6.82 -7.52
CA GLY A 55 8.91 -7.40 -7.42
C GLY A 55 9.08 -8.81 -7.98
N PHE A 56 8.02 -9.34 -8.59
CA PHE A 56 8.11 -10.50 -9.46
C PHE A 56 8.69 -10.00 -10.80
N GLY A 57 10.02 -9.86 -10.90
CA GLY A 57 10.67 -9.33 -12.11
C GLY A 57 10.34 -10.12 -13.39
N GLN A 58 10.65 -9.56 -14.57
CA GLN A 58 10.49 -10.25 -15.86
C GLN A 58 11.81 -10.86 -16.37
N GLY A 59 11.75 -12.05 -16.97
CA GLY A 59 12.89 -12.70 -17.60
C GLY A 59 13.87 -13.37 -16.63
N ARG A 60 15.18 -13.33 -16.94
CA ARG A 60 16.26 -13.91 -16.10
C ARG A 60 16.35 -13.30 -14.70
N GLU A 61 15.71 -12.15 -14.51
CA GLU A 61 15.51 -11.47 -13.24
C GLU A 61 14.14 -11.76 -12.62
N LEU A 62 13.62 -12.99 -12.78
CA LEU A 62 12.60 -13.51 -11.87
C LEU A 62 13.18 -13.39 -10.45
N GLY A 63 12.91 -12.27 -9.79
CA GLY A 63 13.29 -12.01 -8.41
C GLY A 63 12.75 -13.20 -7.63
N ARG A 64 13.66 -14.11 -7.24
CA ARG A 64 13.46 -15.55 -6.94
C ARG A 64 12.29 -15.86 -5.99
N GLY A 65 11.06 -15.56 -6.40
CA GLY A 65 9.88 -15.45 -5.52
C GLY A 65 9.94 -14.31 -4.47
N ARG A 66 10.81 -13.30 -4.60
CA ARG A 66 10.99 -12.28 -3.55
C ARG A 66 10.12 -11.05 -3.81
N LEU A 67 9.21 -10.76 -2.86
CA LEU A 67 8.48 -9.49 -2.82
C LEU A 67 9.47 -8.32 -2.73
N SER A 68 9.46 -7.42 -3.70
CA SER A 68 10.30 -6.21 -3.69
C SER A 68 9.50 -4.94 -3.46
N SER A 69 8.17 -4.97 -3.66
CA SER A 69 7.30 -3.83 -3.37
C SER A 69 5.89 -4.21 -2.91
N LEU A 70 5.26 -3.32 -2.17
CA LEU A 70 3.91 -3.41 -1.64
C LEU A 70 3.19 -2.08 -1.90
N SER A 71 2.06 -2.10 -2.59
CA SER A 71 1.23 -0.91 -2.75
C SER A 71 0.18 -0.83 -1.65
N LEU A 72 0.07 0.32 -0.99
CA LEU A 72 -0.84 0.61 0.10
C LEU A 72 -1.81 1.71 -0.29
N ALA A 73 -3.10 1.48 -0.13
CA ALA A 73 -4.10 2.53 -0.08
C ALA A 73 -4.28 2.99 1.38
N VAL A 74 -3.97 4.25 1.64
CA VAL A 74 -4.08 4.86 2.97
C VAL A 74 -5.20 5.88 2.96
N ARG A 75 -6.11 5.77 3.93
CA ARG A 75 -7.19 6.71 4.18
C ARG A 75 -6.96 7.42 5.51
N ALA A 76 -6.95 8.74 5.46
CA ALA A 76 -6.91 9.60 6.64
C ALA A 76 -8.29 10.21 6.89
N ARG A 77 -8.76 10.12 8.13
CA ARG A 77 -10.00 10.76 8.60
C ARG A 77 -9.67 11.59 9.83
N GLY A 78 -9.98 12.88 9.80
CA GLY A 78 -9.79 13.77 10.95
C GLY A 78 -10.99 14.67 11.17
N ARG A 79 -11.04 15.32 12.34
CA ARG A 79 -12.13 16.25 12.67
C ARG A 79 -12.00 17.61 11.96
N SER A 80 -10.80 17.98 11.54
CA SER A 80 -10.46 19.29 10.98
C SER A 80 -10.25 19.30 9.46
N PHE A 81 -10.44 18.16 8.78
CA PHE A 81 -10.28 18.07 7.33
C PHE A 81 -11.16 16.98 6.72
N GLN A 82 -11.53 17.17 5.46
CA GLN A 82 -12.27 16.17 4.68
C GLN A 82 -11.43 14.89 4.53
N PRO A 83 -12.00 13.68 4.71
CA PRO A 83 -11.27 12.44 4.51
C PRO A 83 -10.46 12.42 3.23
N ARG A 84 -9.18 12.05 3.34
CA ARG A 84 -8.24 11.99 2.21
C ARG A 84 -7.79 10.56 2.01
N THR A 85 -7.65 10.17 0.75
CA THR A 85 -7.07 8.88 0.37
C THR A 85 -5.83 9.14 -0.47
N THR A 86 -4.77 8.40 -0.19
CA THR A 86 -3.57 8.37 -1.00
C THR A 86 -3.15 6.93 -1.24
N ARG A 87 -2.33 6.71 -2.27
CA ARG A 87 -1.66 5.44 -2.48
C ARG A 87 -0.15 5.64 -2.39
N LEU A 88 0.51 4.67 -1.77
CA LEU A 88 1.94 4.70 -1.45
C LEU A 88 2.51 3.33 -1.76
N ASP A 89 3.66 3.29 -2.42
CA ASP A 89 4.40 2.07 -2.62
C ASP A 89 5.52 1.98 -1.59
N ILE A 90 5.62 0.84 -0.93
CA ILE A 90 6.73 0.46 -0.07
C ILE A 90 7.66 -0.40 -0.91
N CYS A 91 8.90 0.04 -1.12
CA CYS A 91 9.89 -0.65 -1.91
C CYS A 91 11.06 -1.12 -1.02
N SER A 92 11.58 -2.32 -1.29
CA SER A 92 12.84 -2.79 -0.72
C SER A 92 13.98 -2.46 -1.67
N ALA A 93 14.83 -1.51 -1.30
CA ALA A 93 15.97 -1.06 -2.10
C ALA A 93 17.25 -1.12 -1.26
N ALA A 94 18.23 -1.92 -1.70
CA ALA A 94 19.54 -2.04 -1.05
C ALA A 94 19.46 -2.32 0.48
N GLY A 95 18.52 -3.16 0.91
CA GLY A 95 18.32 -3.50 2.32
C GLY A 95 17.58 -2.44 3.14
N ARG A 96 17.07 -1.38 2.50
CA ARG A 96 16.22 -0.35 3.11
C ARG A 96 14.79 -0.44 2.62
N VAL A 97 13.88 0.06 3.46
CA VAL A 97 12.47 0.21 3.14
C VAL A 97 12.24 1.67 2.76
N GLU A 98 11.83 1.90 1.52
CA GLU A 98 11.54 3.23 0.99
C GLU A 98 10.04 3.39 0.77
N TRP A 99 9.50 4.54 1.17
CA TRP A 99 8.11 4.92 0.96
C TRP A 99 8.04 5.94 -0.17
N VAL A 100 7.42 5.57 -1.27
CA VAL A 100 7.31 6.41 -2.46
C VAL A 100 5.83 6.64 -2.74
N PRO A 101 5.41 7.86 -3.13
CA PRO A 101 4.06 8.06 -3.66
C PRO A 101 3.81 7.04 -4.77
N SER A 102 2.71 6.29 -4.69
CA SER A 102 2.44 5.32 -5.74
C SER A 102 2.24 6.09 -7.03
N ARG A 103 3.00 5.76 -8.06
CA ARG A 103 2.62 6.21 -9.39
C ARG A 103 1.36 5.44 -9.77
N PRO A 104 0.37 6.05 -10.41
CA PRO A 104 -0.62 5.26 -11.11
C PRO A 104 0.17 4.28 -11.96
N VAL A 105 -0.06 2.97 -11.78
CA VAL A 105 0.31 2.01 -12.81
C VAL A 105 -0.41 2.55 -14.03
N GLU A 106 0.31 3.17 -14.98
CA GLU A 106 -0.20 3.38 -16.32
C GLU A 106 -0.80 2.05 -16.68
N ALA A 107 -2.14 2.02 -16.82
CA ALA A 107 -2.87 0.81 -17.08
C ALA A 107 -2.10 0.10 -18.19
N VAL A 108 -1.46 -1.02 -17.85
CA VAL A 108 -0.82 -1.85 -18.85
C VAL A 108 -1.95 -2.16 -19.79
N SER A 109 -1.93 -1.49 -20.94
CA SER A 109 -3.02 -1.54 -21.86
C SER A 109 -3.19 -3.01 -22.21
N GLU A 110 -4.44 -3.45 -22.30
CA GLU A 110 -4.89 -4.78 -22.73
C GLU A 110 -4.39 -5.19 -24.15
N GLN A 111 -3.30 -4.60 -24.65
CA GLN A 111 -2.70 -4.88 -25.95
C GLN A 111 -2.01 -6.24 -26.03
N VAL A 112 -1.81 -6.96 -24.91
CA VAL A 112 -1.18 -8.29 -24.92
C VAL A 112 -2.12 -9.41 -25.42
N VAL A 113 -3.42 -9.14 -25.64
CA VAL A 113 -4.35 -10.18 -26.16
C VAL A 113 -4.54 -10.10 -27.69
N SER A 114 -4.21 -8.98 -28.35
CA SER A 114 -4.50 -8.82 -29.78
C SER A 114 -3.37 -9.26 -30.73
N GLU A 115 -2.12 -9.33 -30.27
CA GLU A 115 -0.99 -9.72 -31.13
C GLU A 115 -0.88 -11.25 -31.31
N GLN A 116 -1.45 -12.03 -30.37
CA GLN A 116 -1.31 -13.48 -30.36
C GLN A 116 -2.40 -14.22 -31.18
N VAL A 117 -3.47 -13.54 -31.60
CA VAL A 117 -4.53 -14.13 -32.45
C VAL A 117 -4.19 -14.08 -33.95
N VAL A 118 -3.34 -13.14 -34.39
CA VAL A 118 -2.95 -13.04 -35.81
C VAL A 118 -1.88 -14.08 -36.17
N SER A 119 -1.02 -14.46 -35.22
CA SER A 119 0.09 -15.40 -35.48
C SER A 119 -0.33 -16.87 -35.57
N SER A 120 -1.58 -17.23 -35.29
CA SER A 120 -2.05 -18.62 -35.30
C SER A 120 -2.73 -19.08 -36.60
N ARG A 121 -2.87 -18.20 -37.62
CA ARG A 121 -3.50 -18.57 -38.92
C ARG A 121 -2.54 -18.99 -40.03
N VAL A 122 -1.24 -19.09 -39.77
CA VAL A 122 -0.28 -19.60 -40.76
C VAL A 122 0.27 -20.93 -40.26
N VAL A 123 -0.36 -22.03 -40.69
CA VAL A 123 0.28 -23.28 -41.17
C VAL A 123 -0.83 -24.30 -41.49
N SER A 124 -1.09 -24.48 -42.79
CA SER A 124 -1.34 -25.79 -43.44
C SER A 124 -1.34 -25.53 -44.95
N SER A 125 -0.15 -25.42 -45.57
CA SER A 125 0.47 -26.41 -46.47
C SER A 125 -0.47 -26.89 -47.59
N ARG A 126 -0.23 -26.53 -48.87
CA ARG A 126 0.55 -27.31 -49.89
C ARG A 126 -0.04 -28.73 -50.05
N VAL A 127 -0.47 -29.26 -51.20
CA VAL A 127 0.05 -29.38 -52.60
C VAL A 127 -1.17 -29.95 -53.42
N VAL A 128 -1.42 -29.71 -54.71
CA VAL A 128 -0.84 -30.38 -55.90
C VAL A 128 -1.44 -29.76 -57.18
N SER A 129 -0.56 -29.61 -58.17
CA SER A 129 -0.71 -29.09 -59.53
C SER A 129 -1.40 -30.04 -60.52
N LEU A 130 -1.80 -29.42 -61.65
CA LEU A 130 -2.16 -29.96 -62.99
C LEU A 130 -3.62 -30.40 -63.18
#